data_AF-A0A1I7JJR2-F1
#
_entry.id   AF-A0A1I7JJR2-F1
#
_cell.length_a   1.000
_cell.length_b   1.000
_cell.length_c   1.000
_cell.angle_alpha   90.00
_cell.angle_beta   90.00
_cell.angle_gamma   90.00
#
_symmetry.space_group_name_H-M   'P 1'
#
loop_
_entity.id
_entity.type
_entity.pdbx_description
1 polymer ?
#
loop_
_entity_poly.entity_id
_entity_poly.type
_entity_poly.pdbx_seq_one_letter_code
_entity_poly.pdbx_strand_id
1 'polypeptide(L)'
;TALDSDNSFYIAPITMGKPSSNDLIRSVGKVINAKSTFITDSLYSYKTLSAYCKLNHIAIPKGKHSFKGFNIQRINSIHSNIKRFISVYRGV
;
A
#
# COMPACT_ATOMS: atom_id res chain seq x y z
N THR A 1 -4.20 -0.91 -1.12
CA THR A 1 -4.64 0.38 -1.70
C THR A 1 -3.44 1.28 -1.84
N ALA A 2 -3.24 1.88 -3.01
CA ALA A 2 -2.19 2.86 -3.28
C ALA A 2 -2.81 4.10 -3.96
N LEU A 3 -2.15 5.24 -3.80
CA LEU A 3 -2.51 6.51 -4.41
C LEU A 3 -1.23 7.15 -4.96
N ASP A 4 -1.28 7.63 -6.20
CA ASP A 4 -0.18 8.33 -6.84
C ASP A 4 -0.37 9.87 -6.82
N SER A 5 0.64 10.63 -7.25
CA SER A 5 0.62 12.10 -7.33
C SER A 5 -0.50 12.63 -8.21
N ASP A 6 -0.85 11.90 -9.28
CA ASP A 6 -1.91 12.28 -10.23
C ASP A 6 -3.32 11.93 -9.71
N ASN A 7 -3.43 11.66 -8.40
CA ASN A 7 -4.66 11.27 -7.73
C ASN A 7 -5.31 9.99 -8.30
N SER A 8 -4.51 9.17 -8.98
CA SER A 8 -4.89 7.85 -9.48
C SER A 8 -4.83 6.81 -8.35
N PHE A 9 -5.87 5.98 -8.26
CA PHE A 9 -6.00 4.96 -7.23
C PHE A 9 -5.77 3.56 -7.78
N TYR A 10 -5.04 2.75 -7.01
CA TYR A 10 -4.94 1.31 -7.24
C TYR A 10 -5.46 0.54 -6.00
N ILE A 11 -6.54 -0.20 -6.18
CA ILE A 11 -7.16 -1.02 -5.13
C ILE A 11 -7.39 -2.42 -5.71
N ALA A 12 -6.80 -3.42 -5.06
CA ALA A 12 -6.98 -4.81 -5.44
C ALA A 12 -7.02 -5.71 -4.18
N PRO A 13 -7.88 -6.73 -4.14
CA PRO A 13 -7.79 -7.79 -3.15
C PRO A 13 -6.57 -8.66 -3.49
N ILE A 14 -5.59 -8.69 -2.59
CA ILE A 14 -4.33 -9.43 -2.80
C ILE A 14 -4.26 -10.71 -1.96
N THR A 15 -4.85 -10.70 -0.77
CA THR A 15 -4.87 -11.85 0.15
C THR A 15 -5.93 -11.64 1.23
N MET A 16 -6.36 -12.73 1.88
CA MET A 16 -7.29 -12.73 3.01
C MET A 16 -6.62 -12.36 4.35
N GLY A 17 -5.31 -12.13 4.35
CA GLY A 17 -4.52 -11.81 5.53
C GLY A 17 -3.36 -10.88 5.22
N LYS A 18 -2.28 -11.02 5.99
CA LYS A 18 -1.08 -10.21 5.83
C LYS A 18 -0.34 -10.61 4.55
N PRO A 19 -0.03 -9.68 3.63
CA PRO A 19 0.61 -10.02 2.37
C PRO A 19 2.09 -10.41 2.53
N SER A 20 2.48 -11.47 1.84
CA SER A 20 3.88 -11.84 1.67
C SER A 20 4.56 -10.94 0.63
N SER A 21 5.88 -10.92 0.61
CA SER A 21 6.64 -10.19 -0.40
C SER A 21 6.31 -10.65 -1.82
N ASN A 22 6.10 -11.96 -2.03
CA ASN A 22 5.78 -12.53 -3.33
C ASN A 22 4.39 -12.09 -3.82
N ASP A 23 3.40 -12.01 -2.93
CA ASP A 23 2.05 -11.54 -3.27
C ASP A 23 2.09 -10.09 -3.74
N LEU A 24 2.86 -9.25 -3.04
CA LEU A 24 3.05 -7.85 -3.38
C LEU A 24 3.79 -7.68 -4.72
N ILE A 25 4.83 -8.47 -4.98
CA ILE A 25 5.56 -8.44 -6.25
C ILE A 25 4.64 -8.82 -7.41
N ARG A 26 3.82 -9.87 -7.24
CA ARG A 26 2.87 -10.32 -8.28
C ARG A 26 1.78 -9.30 -8.56
N SER A 27 1.24 -8.65 -7.53
CA SER A 27 0.12 -7.70 -7.68
C SER A 27 0.58 -6.29 -8.04
N VAL A 28 1.45 -5.71 -7.22
CA VAL A 28 1.84 -4.29 -7.30
C VAL A 28 3.10 -4.13 -8.15
N GLY A 29 4.03 -5.09 -8.10
CA GLY A 29 5.34 -4.97 -8.78
C GLY A 29 5.27 -4.74 -10.29
N LYS A 30 4.18 -5.16 -10.96
CA LYS A 30 3.97 -4.94 -12.40
C LYS A 30 3.38 -3.57 -12.74
N VAL A 31 2.72 -2.94 -11.77
CA VAL A 31 1.97 -1.69 -11.98
C VAL A 31 2.82 -0.46 -11.63
N ILE A 32 3.78 -0.62 -10.71
CA ILE A 32 4.59 0.50 -10.24
C ILE A 32 5.72 0.83 -11.21
N ASN A 33 5.97 2.14 -11.36
CA ASN A 33 7.12 2.64 -12.07
C ASN A 33 8.37 2.59 -11.18
N ALA A 34 9.49 2.08 -11.70
CA ALA A 34 10.76 2.01 -10.96
C ALA A 34 11.29 3.39 -10.51
N LYS A 35 10.91 4.48 -11.20
CA LYS A 35 11.31 5.86 -10.85
C LYS A 35 10.44 6.51 -9.77
N SER A 36 9.35 5.86 -9.34
CA SER A 36 8.46 6.45 -8.34
C SER A 36 9.02 6.32 -6.92
N THR A 37 8.54 7.20 -6.04
CA THR A 37 8.81 7.10 -4.60
C THR A 37 7.72 6.25 -3.96
N PHE A 38 8.12 5.14 -3.38
CA PHE A 38 7.24 4.18 -2.74
C PHE A 38 7.14 4.49 -1.25
N ILE A 39 5.94 4.83 -0.78
CA ILE A 39 5.70 5.21 0.62
C ILE A 39 4.76 4.19 1.24
N THR A 40 5.20 3.56 2.33
CA THR A 40 4.42 2.50 2.98
C THR A 40 4.47 2.60 4.51
N ASP A 41 3.72 1.74 5.18
CA ASP A 41 3.98 1.43 6.58
C ASP A 41 5.30 0.66 6.76
N SER A 42 5.61 0.35 8.01
CA SER A 42 6.82 -0.36 8.44
C SER A 42 6.85 -1.88 8.15
N LEU A 43 5.92 -2.43 7.35
CA LEU A 43 5.91 -3.87 7.08
C LEU A 43 7.14 -4.30 6.26
N TYR A 44 7.84 -5.34 6.74
CA TYR A 44 9.03 -5.90 6.08
C TYR A 44 8.79 -6.32 4.63
N SER A 45 7.62 -6.87 4.29
CA SER A 45 7.29 -7.28 2.92
C SER A 45 7.44 -6.14 1.89
N TYR A 46 7.12 -4.91 2.28
CA TYR A 46 7.29 -3.74 1.41
C TYR A 46 8.76 -3.38 1.17
N LYS A 47 9.64 -3.66 2.13
CA LYS A 47 11.09 -3.49 1.98
C LYS A 47 11.67 -4.48 0.97
N THR A 48 11.18 -5.72 0.97
CA THR A 48 11.58 -6.70 -0.05
C THR A 48 11.10 -6.28 -1.44
N LEU A 49 9.84 -5.84 -1.54
CA LEU A 49 9.27 -5.34 -2.79
C LEU A 49 10.08 -4.16 -3.35
N SER A 50 10.41 -3.18 -2.51
CA SER A 50 11.15 -2.00 -2.96
C SER A 50 12.57 -2.34 -3.44
N ALA A 51 13.25 -3.25 -2.76
CA ALA A 51 14.55 -3.76 -3.20
C ALA A 51 14.43 -4.50 -4.55
N TYR A 52 13.41 -5.35 -4.72
CA TYR A 52 13.17 -6.09 -5.95
C TYR A 52 12.87 -5.16 -7.15
N CYS A 53 11.99 -4.18 -6.95
CA CYS A 53 11.59 -3.22 -7.98
C CYS A 53 12.53 -2.01 -8.11
N LYS A 54 13.62 -1.96 -7.32
CA LYS A 54 14.60 -0.85 -7.27
C LYS A 54 13.98 0.53 -7.03
N LEU A 55 13.01 0.60 -6.12
CA LEU A 55 12.27 1.82 -5.80
C LEU A 55 12.97 2.66 -4.73
N ASN A 56 12.73 3.97 -4.77
CA ASN A 56 13.00 4.82 -3.62
C ASN A 56 11.95 4.57 -2.52
N HIS A 57 12.31 3.90 -1.43
CA HIS A 57 11.37 3.47 -0.40
C HIS A 57 11.44 4.32 0.88
N ILE A 58 10.30 4.86 1.28
CA ILE A 58 10.10 5.59 2.53
C ILE A 58 9.09 4.82 3.38
N ALA A 59 9.59 4.14 4.41
CA ALA A 59 8.73 3.47 5.39
C ALA A 59 8.38 4.42 6.54
N ILE A 60 7.09 4.62 6.80
CA ILE A 60 6.61 5.36 7.97
C ILE A 60 6.79 4.46 9.21
N PRO A 61 7.47 4.94 10.26
CA PRO A 61 7.68 4.17 11.49
C PRO A 61 6.36 3.73 12.15
N LYS A 62 6.40 2.61 12.87
CA LYS A 62 5.26 2.14 13.67
C LYS A 62 4.77 3.22 14.62
N GLY A 63 3.46 3.32 14.78
CA GLY A 63 2.82 4.29 15.68
C GLY A 63 2.81 5.73 15.15
N LYS A 64 3.34 5.99 13.94
CA LYS A 64 3.26 7.29 13.27
C LYS A 64 2.41 7.20 12.01
N HIS A 65 1.74 8.29 11.68
CA HIS A 65 0.96 8.43 10.45
C HIS A 65 1.64 9.31 9.41
N SER A 66 2.68 10.02 9.80
CA SER A 66 3.49 10.87 8.93
C SER A 66 4.98 10.71 9.18
N PHE A 67 5.77 10.85 8.12
CA PHE A 67 7.23 10.81 8.18
C PHE A 67 7.81 11.58 6.99
N LYS A 68 8.80 12.45 7.23
CA LYS A 68 9.49 13.26 6.20
C LYS A 68 8.54 14.00 5.24
N GLY A 69 7.46 14.60 5.77
CA GLY A 69 6.48 15.33 4.97
C GLY A 69 5.43 14.47 4.26
N PHE A 70 5.55 13.14 4.30
CA PHE A 70 4.58 12.22 3.75
C PHE A 70 3.58 11.77 4.81
N ASN A 71 2.30 11.61 4.42
CA ASN A 71 1.23 11.20 5.31
C ASN A 71 0.41 10.06 4.68
N ILE A 72 0.36 8.90 5.34
CA ILE A 72 -0.37 7.71 4.86
C ILE A 72 -1.84 7.67 5.31
N GLN A 73 -2.26 8.57 6.20
CA GLN A 73 -3.61 8.61 6.75
C GLN A 73 -4.68 8.75 5.68
N ARG A 74 -4.38 9.45 4.58
CA ARG A 74 -5.29 9.56 3.42
C ARG A 74 -5.59 8.19 2.81
N ILE A 75 -4.55 7.40 2.53
CA ILE A 75 -4.70 6.03 2.00
C ILE A 75 -5.40 5.13 3.02
N ASN A 76 -5.05 5.24 4.30
CA ASN A 76 -5.67 4.45 5.37
C ASN A 76 -7.16 4.76 5.52
N SER A 77 -7.56 6.04 5.37
CA SER A 77 -8.96 6.46 5.40
C SER A 77 -9.75 5.84 4.24
N ILE A 78 -9.21 5.90 3.02
CA ILE A 78 -9.83 5.27 1.84
C ILE A 78 -9.97 3.76 2.05
N HIS A 79 -8.91 3.11 2.52
CA HIS A 79 -8.94 1.67 2.81
C HIS A 79 -10.01 1.32 3.86
N SER A 80 -10.12 2.11 4.92
CA SER A 80 -11.13 1.93 5.97
C SER A 80 -12.55 2.12 5.45
N ASN A 81 -12.78 3.11 4.59
CA ASN A 81 -14.08 3.36 3.96
C ASN A 81 -14.50 2.21 3.04
N ILE A 82 -13.58 1.68 2.24
CA ILE A 82 -13.84 0.51 1.38
C ILE A 82 -14.13 -0.72 2.23
N LYS A 83 -13.36 -0.94 3.30
CA LYS A 83 -13.61 -2.04 4.24
C LYS A 83 -15.00 -1.92 4.86
N ARG A 84 -15.40 -0.72 5.27
CA ARG A 84 -16.74 -0.45 5.82
C ARG A 84 -17.83 -0.71 4.78
N PHE A 85 -17.66 -0.22 3.56
CA PHE A 85 -18.59 -0.44 2.46
C PHE A 85 -18.81 -1.94 2.20
N ILE A 86 -17.73 -2.71 2.03
CA ILE A 86 -17.81 -4.16 1.81
C ILE A 86 -18.38 -4.89 3.03
N SER A 87 -18.09 -4.43 4.25
CA SER A 87 -18.55 -5.09 5.47
C SER A 87 -20.08 -5.09 5.65
N VAL A 88 -20.80 -4.21 4.97
CA VAL A 88 -22.27 -4.20 4.95
C VAL A 88 -22.82 -5.40 4.18
N TYR A 89 -22.07 -5.94 3.21
CA TYR A 89 -22.48 -7.05 2.35
C TYR A 89 -22.11 -8.45 2.91
N ARG A 90 -21.90 -8.59 4.22
CA ARG A 90 -21.46 -9.84 4.88
C ARG A 90 -22.57 -10.92 5.01
N GLY A 91 -23.40 -11.11 3.98
CA GLY A 91 -24.40 -12.18 4.00
C GLY A 91 -25.58 -12.04 3.04
N VAL A 92 -25.37 -11.55 1.82
CA VAL A 92 -26.30 -11.81 0.70
C VAL A 92 -25.69 -12.82 -0.25
#